data_AF-A0A0K1PVK5-F1
#
_entry.id   AF-A0A0K1PVK5-F1
#
_cell.length_a   1.000
_cell.length_b   1.000
_cell.length_c   1.000
_cell.angle_alpha   90.00
_cell.angle_beta   90.00
_cell.angle_gamma   90.00
#
_symmetry.space_group_name_H-M   'P 1'
#
loop_
_entity.id
_entity.type
_entity.pdbx_description
1 polymer ?
#
loop_
_entity_poly.entity_id
_entity_poly.type
_entity_poly.pdbx_seq_one_letter_code
_entity_poly.pdbx_strand_id
1 'polypeptide(L)'
;MDSRLTRLASVFGFSLTMLCVTDAALAQTSEATPTLPTPAPKAPAASPFAPVASSTPSPNATAKGVAVLSLGEAREEAFMLARAVYASRLRPPTVDEAHARVLAGEAPAENAVADVRELAELRAAITGDDAPSRRLLGSLADQLHVSGLLVVTVETPPQPPAPAADAGAPAAPNAPAIGAQAVTARLFLPDTREFDAARYSPEPGVRGPQGWRSVVSSVERRFPSAAAPAPAGGTVAAPAAATRPSPPAVMRPHEEEAKPFYASPWFWGRSVLLCSLVGVFTSPPRTQARTRSILR
;
A
#
# COMPACT_ATOMS: atom_id res chain seq x y z
N MET A 1 -28.63 17.99 -34.74
CA MET A 1 -29.41 16.80 -35.15
C MET A 1 -28.51 15.56 -35.04
N ASP A 2 -27.86 15.29 -33.90
CA ASP A 2 -28.39 14.78 -32.61
C ASP A 2 -28.87 13.34 -32.68
N SER A 3 -27.93 12.39 -32.52
CA SER A 3 -28.19 10.98 -32.19
C SER A 3 -26.92 10.24 -31.72
N ARG A 4 -26.12 10.81 -30.79
CA ARG A 4 -24.94 10.12 -30.19
C ARG A 4 -24.71 10.44 -28.70
N LEU A 5 -25.78 10.55 -27.92
CA LEU A 5 -25.71 10.88 -26.49
C LEU A 5 -26.68 10.04 -25.65
N THR A 6 -26.60 8.69 -25.70
CA THR A 6 -27.39 7.86 -24.76
C THR A 6 -26.86 6.45 -24.53
N ARG A 7 -25.57 6.25 -24.23
CA ARG A 7 -25.09 4.95 -23.67
C ARG A 7 -23.85 5.14 -22.79
N LEU A 8 -23.99 5.83 -21.67
CA LEU A 8 -23.00 5.85 -20.57
C LEU A 8 -23.74 6.11 -19.25
N ALA A 9 -24.60 5.18 -18.85
CA ALA A 9 -25.23 5.16 -17.53
C ALA A 9 -25.71 3.73 -17.25
N SER A 10 -24.78 2.80 -17.08
CA SER A 10 -25.08 1.48 -16.56
C SER A 10 -23.81 0.86 -16.02
N VAL A 11 -23.94 0.12 -14.93
CA VAL A 11 -22.86 -0.54 -14.16
C VAL A 11 -22.15 0.36 -13.12
N PHE A 12 -22.93 1.05 -12.30
CA PHE A 12 -22.60 1.15 -10.86
C PHE A 12 -23.84 0.75 -10.07
N GLY A 13 -24.12 -0.55 -10.07
CA GLY A 13 -25.05 -1.17 -9.14
C GLY A 13 -24.38 -1.37 -7.79
N PHE A 14 -24.00 -0.27 -7.13
CA PHE A 14 -23.68 -0.31 -5.72
C PHE A 14 -25.01 -0.38 -4.98
N SER A 15 -25.43 -1.59 -4.65
CA SER A 15 -26.61 -1.83 -3.83
C SER A 15 -26.35 -1.24 -2.46
N LEU A 16 -26.80 0.01 -2.27
CA LEU A 16 -26.88 0.70 -0.99
C LEU A 16 -27.91 -0.05 -0.13
N THR A 17 -27.49 -1.16 0.47
CA THR A 17 -28.25 -1.78 1.54
C THR A 17 -28.11 -0.85 2.73
N MET A 18 -29.10 0.04 2.83
CA MET A 18 -29.37 0.93 3.95
C MET A 18 -29.52 0.09 5.21
N LEU A 19 -28.39 -0.21 5.86
CA LEU A 19 -28.39 -0.78 7.20
C LEU A 19 -28.68 0.39 8.15
N CYS A 20 -29.93 0.45 8.61
CA CYS A 20 -30.33 1.27 9.74
C CYS A 20 -29.49 0.85 10.96
N VAL A 21 -28.37 1.51 11.20
CA VAL A 21 -27.73 1.48 12.52
C VAL A 21 -28.54 2.44 13.38
N THR A 22 -29.38 1.86 14.21
CA THR A 22 -30.06 2.52 15.32
C THR A 22 -29.04 3.22 16.21
N ASP A 23 -29.14 4.55 16.20
CA ASP A 23 -28.56 5.49 17.14
C ASP A 23 -29.09 5.16 18.55
N ALA A 24 -28.26 4.49 19.35
CA ALA A 24 -28.47 4.34 20.79
C ALA A 24 -27.57 5.36 21.49
N ALA A 25 -28.08 6.60 21.52
CA ALA A 25 -27.60 7.66 22.38
C ALA A 25 -27.62 7.20 23.86
N LEU A 26 -26.44 6.92 24.41
CA LEU A 26 -26.20 7.03 25.84
C LEU A 26 -25.35 8.26 26.09
N ALA A 27 -26.06 9.28 26.59
CA ALA A 27 -25.50 10.47 27.17
C ALA A 27 -24.43 10.13 28.21
N GLN A 28 -23.21 10.65 28.02
CA GLN A 28 -22.28 10.87 29.12
C GLN A 28 -22.06 12.36 29.30
N THR A 29 -22.86 12.89 30.23
CA THR A 29 -22.72 14.16 30.91
C THR A 29 -21.29 14.36 31.40
N SER A 30 -20.61 15.36 30.85
CA SER A 30 -19.43 15.97 31.45
C SER A 30 -19.86 17.11 32.37
N GLU A 31 -19.75 16.89 33.67
CA GLU A 31 -19.65 17.96 34.66
C GLU A 31 -18.70 17.49 35.77
N ALA A 32 -17.54 18.13 35.87
CA ALA A 32 -16.95 18.58 37.13
C ALA A 32 -15.55 19.16 36.85
N THR A 33 -15.47 20.49 36.88
CA THR A 33 -14.23 21.24 37.08
C THR A 33 -13.99 21.41 38.58
N PRO A 34 -12.96 20.80 39.17
CA PRO A 34 -12.39 21.30 40.42
C PRO A 34 -11.08 22.04 40.13
N THR A 35 -11.14 23.36 40.24
CA THR A 35 -9.96 24.23 40.35
C THR A 35 -9.29 23.96 41.70
N LEU A 36 -8.05 23.48 41.71
CA LEU A 36 -7.19 23.48 42.90
C LEU A 36 -5.79 24.08 42.57
N PRO A 37 -5.14 24.71 43.56
CA PRO A 37 -4.14 25.75 43.38
C PRO A 37 -2.76 25.23 43.06
N THR A 38 -2.06 26.01 42.24
CA THR A 38 -0.62 25.96 41.92
C THR A 38 0.26 26.05 43.17
N PRO A 39 1.02 24.99 43.53
CA PRO A 39 2.20 25.13 44.37
C PRO A 39 3.44 25.42 43.50
N ALA A 40 4.24 26.41 43.92
CA ALA A 40 5.47 26.83 43.27
C ALA A 40 6.51 25.69 43.20
N PRO A 41 7.16 25.45 42.04
CA PRO A 41 8.22 24.46 41.94
C PRO A 41 9.54 24.99 42.52
N LYS A 42 9.96 24.38 43.64
CA LYS A 42 11.30 24.48 44.22
C LYS A 42 12.29 23.78 43.28
N ALA A 43 13.27 24.52 42.78
CA ALA A 43 14.32 24.04 41.88
C ALA A 43 15.15 22.90 42.52
N PRO A 44 15.22 21.70 41.91
CA PRO A 44 16.20 20.70 42.27
C PRO A 44 17.49 20.90 41.47
N ALA A 45 18.60 20.81 42.20
CA ALA A 45 19.97 20.93 41.71
C ALA A 45 20.29 19.92 40.59
N ALA A 46 21.01 20.41 39.58
CA ALA A 46 21.51 19.64 38.45
C ALA A 46 22.45 18.52 38.92
N SER A 47 22.06 17.27 38.68
CA SER A 47 22.98 16.12 38.69
C SER A 47 23.42 15.81 37.26
N PRO A 48 24.73 15.63 36.99
CA PRO A 48 25.25 15.24 35.69
C PRO A 48 24.95 13.76 35.43
N PHE A 49 23.79 13.48 34.83
CA PHE A 49 23.47 12.15 34.32
C PHE A 49 24.27 11.89 33.05
N ALA A 50 25.25 10.99 33.14
CA ALA A 50 25.93 10.42 31.98
C ALA A 50 24.88 9.66 31.12
N PRO A 51 24.91 9.80 29.77
CA PRO A 51 23.97 9.11 28.90
C PRO A 51 24.29 7.60 28.90
N VAL A 52 23.53 6.82 29.67
CA VAL A 52 23.47 5.38 29.53
C VAL A 52 22.76 5.08 28.21
N ALA A 53 23.54 4.65 27.21
CA ALA A 53 23.02 4.17 25.94
C ALA A 53 22.17 2.93 26.18
N SER A 54 20.85 3.11 26.25
CA SER A 54 19.89 2.02 26.24
C SER A 54 19.84 1.41 24.84
N SER A 55 20.73 0.46 24.56
CA SER A 55 20.60 -0.43 23.41
C SER A 55 19.51 -1.45 23.71
N THR A 56 18.25 -1.04 23.53
CA THR A 56 17.09 -1.94 23.56
C THR A 56 17.27 -2.99 22.46
N PRO A 57 17.18 -4.30 22.76
CA PRO A 57 17.27 -5.34 21.74
C PRO A 57 16.12 -5.14 20.75
N SER A 58 16.47 -4.89 19.49
CA SER A 58 15.51 -4.70 18.40
C SER A 58 14.78 -6.03 18.15
N PRO A 59 13.50 -6.18 18.55
CA PRO A 59 12.83 -7.48 18.63
C PRO A 59 12.42 -8.06 17.27
N ASN A 60 12.81 -7.44 16.15
CA ASN A 60 12.31 -7.77 14.81
C ASN A 60 13.40 -8.25 13.83
N ALA A 61 14.48 -8.88 14.33
CA ALA A 61 15.54 -9.43 13.48
C ALA A 61 15.06 -10.51 12.48
N THR A 62 13.83 -11.02 12.63
CA THR A 62 13.19 -12.00 11.74
C THR A 62 12.18 -11.40 10.76
N ALA A 63 11.71 -10.16 10.96
CA ALA A 63 10.81 -9.52 10.02
C ALA A 63 11.56 -9.26 8.71
N LYS A 64 11.04 -9.79 7.60
CA LYS A 64 11.74 -9.74 6.30
C LYS A 64 10.82 -9.20 5.21
N GLY A 65 11.30 -8.16 4.55
CA GLY A 65 10.72 -7.65 3.31
C GLY A 65 9.70 -6.53 3.52
N VAL A 66 9.09 -6.11 2.42
CA VAL A 66 8.15 -4.99 2.36
C VAL A 66 6.88 -5.46 1.66
N ALA A 67 5.73 -5.23 2.29
CA ALA A 67 4.43 -5.45 1.66
C ALA A 67 3.84 -4.13 1.15
N VAL A 68 3.00 -4.20 0.11
CA VAL A 68 2.39 -3.03 -0.53
C VAL A 68 0.90 -3.04 -0.25
N LEU A 69 0.37 -1.92 0.24
CA LEU A 69 -1.03 -1.74 0.65
C LEU A 69 -1.64 -0.57 -0.12
N SER A 70 -2.81 -0.76 -0.73
CA SER A 70 -3.57 0.31 -1.39
C SER A 70 -4.53 0.98 -0.42
N LEU A 71 -4.64 2.31 -0.50
CA LEU A 71 -5.71 3.08 0.13
C LEU A 71 -6.56 3.78 -0.92
N GLY A 72 -7.88 3.80 -0.68
CA GLY A 72 -8.85 4.42 -1.58
C GLY A 72 -8.85 3.80 -2.97
N GLU A 73 -8.78 4.65 -4.00
CA GLU A 73 -8.86 4.26 -5.42
C GLU A 73 -7.49 3.90 -6.02
N ALA A 74 -6.42 3.81 -5.22
CA ALA A 74 -5.06 3.54 -5.69
C ALA A 74 -4.79 2.07 -6.09
N ARG A 75 -5.83 1.28 -6.39
CA ARG A 75 -5.73 -0.18 -6.54
C ARG A 75 -4.77 -0.59 -7.66
N GLU A 76 -4.96 -0.04 -8.85
CA GLU A 76 -4.20 -0.41 -10.04
C GLU A 76 -2.71 -0.08 -9.86
N GLU A 77 -2.42 1.09 -9.29
CA GLU A 77 -1.05 1.55 -9.06
C GLU A 77 -0.36 0.79 -7.93
N ALA A 78 -1.09 0.50 -6.84
CA ALA A 78 -0.61 -0.37 -5.78
C ALA A 78 -0.28 -1.76 -6.31
N PHE A 79 -1.10 -2.31 -7.21
CA PHE A 79 -0.84 -3.60 -7.84
C PHE A 79 0.42 -3.56 -8.72
N MET A 80 0.64 -2.48 -9.49
CA MET A 80 1.86 -2.31 -10.30
C MET A 80 3.12 -2.21 -9.43
N LEU A 81 3.05 -1.44 -8.34
CA LEU A 81 4.14 -1.34 -7.36
C LEU A 81 4.38 -2.69 -6.66
N ALA A 82 3.33 -3.39 -6.24
CA ALA A 82 3.41 -4.71 -5.63
C ALA A 82 4.14 -5.71 -6.54
N ARG A 83 3.80 -5.75 -7.84
CA ARG A 83 4.51 -6.59 -8.80
C ARG A 83 5.99 -6.25 -8.92
N ALA A 84 6.35 -4.97 -8.89
CA ALA A 84 7.75 -4.54 -8.93
C ALA A 84 8.52 -4.95 -7.66
N VAL A 85 7.92 -4.77 -6.48
CA VAL A 85 8.50 -5.12 -5.17
C VAL A 85 8.63 -6.64 -5.01
N TYR A 86 7.60 -7.42 -5.38
CA TYR A 86 7.60 -8.88 -5.21
C TYR A 86 8.42 -9.62 -6.26
N ALA A 87 8.77 -8.97 -7.38
CA ALA A 87 9.79 -9.46 -8.30
C ALA A 87 11.22 -9.21 -7.78
N SER A 88 11.37 -8.45 -6.70
CA SER A 88 12.63 -8.02 -6.10
C SER A 88 12.98 -8.87 -4.87
N ARG A 89 14.15 -8.60 -4.26
CA ARG A 89 14.58 -9.24 -3.00
C ARG A 89 13.77 -8.80 -1.77
N LEU A 90 12.90 -7.81 -1.94
CA LEU A 90 12.04 -7.28 -0.86
C LEU A 90 10.81 -8.14 -0.59
N ARG A 91 10.57 -9.21 -1.34
CA ARG A 91 9.40 -10.07 -1.16
C ARG A 91 9.37 -10.71 0.24
N PRO A 92 8.32 -10.47 1.04
CA PRO A 92 8.12 -11.21 2.28
C PRO A 92 7.81 -12.69 1.99
N PRO A 93 8.39 -13.64 2.75
CA PRO A 93 8.15 -15.07 2.53
C PRO A 93 6.73 -15.52 2.89
N THR A 94 6.05 -14.77 3.75
CA THR A 94 4.68 -15.01 4.25
C THR A 94 3.59 -14.51 3.31
N VAL A 95 3.91 -13.56 2.42
CA VAL A 95 2.93 -12.95 1.52
C VAL A 95 2.85 -13.75 0.22
N ASP A 96 1.73 -14.46 0.06
CA ASP A 96 1.37 -15.11 -1.20
C ASP A 96 0.66 -14.15 -2.17
N GLU A 97 0.27 -14.67 -3.34
CA GLU A 97 -0.41 -13.86 -4.36
C GLU A 97 -1.83 -13.43 -3.94
N ALA A 98 -2.56 -14.25 -3.18
CA ALA A 98 -3.91 -13.93 -2.73
C ALA A 98 -3.88 -12.77 -1.72
N HIS A 99 -2.96 -12.83 -0.75
CA HIS A 99 -2.70 -11.76 0.21
C HIS A 99 -2.23 -10.50 -0.50
N ALA A 100 -1.30 -10.61 -1.46
CA ALA A 100 -0.83 -9.48 -2.26
C ALA A 100 -1.96 -8.76 -3.02
N ARG A 101 -2.88 -9.52 -3.64
CA ARG A 101 -4.03 -8.95 -4.36
C ARG A 101 -4.98 -8.23 -3.43
N VAL A 102 -5.30 -8.83 -2.28
CA VAL A 102 -6.16 -8.20 -1.29
C VAL A 102 -5.50 -6.97 -0.69
N LEU A 103 -4.21 -7.00 -0.35
CA LEU A 103 -3.48 -5.81 0.10
C LEU A 103 -3.50 -4.69 -0.95
N ALA A 104 -3.41 -5.06 -2.25
CA ALA A 104 -3.46 -4.12 -3.36
C ALA A 104 -4.87 -3.61 -3.70
N GLY A 105 -5.93 -4.01 -2.99
CA GLY A 105 -7.26 -3.45 -3.16
C GLY A 105 -8.31 -4.41 -3.74
N GLU A 106 -7.92 -5.61 -4.17
CA GLU A 106 -8.85 -6.62 -4.72
C GLU A 106 -9.81 -7.13 -3.64
N ALA A 107 -11.06 -7.38 -4.04
CA ALA A 107 -12.04 -8.01 -3.16
C ALA A 107 -11.69 -9.51 -3.04
N PRO A 108 -11.70 -10.09 -1.83
CA PRO A 108 -11.47 -11.51 -1.67
C PRO A 108 -12.58 -12.31 -2.35
N ALA A 109 -12.25 -13.48 -2.90
CA ALA A 109 -13.25 -14.39 -3.47
C ALA A 109 -14.26 -14.84 -2.39
N GLU A 110 -15.50 -15.15 -2.78
CA GLU A 110 -16.55 -15.59 -1.85
C GLU A 110 -16.21 -16.88 -1.08
N ASN A 111 -15.29 -17.69 -1.62
CA ASN A 111 -14.74 -18.89 -1.01
C ASN A 111 -13.30 -18.72 -0.51
N ALA A 112 -12.80 -17.49 -0.41
CA ALA A 112 -11.47 -17.22 0.15
C ALA A 112 -11.39 -17.68 1.61
N VAL A 113 -10.20 -18.08 2.04
CA VAL A 113 -9.91 -18.44 3.43
C VAL A 113 -10.23 -17.27 4.37
N ALA A 114 -10.60 -17.58 5.61
CA ALA A 114 -11.03 -16.57 6.59
C ALA A 114 -9.99 -15.46 6.80
N ASP A 115 -8.71 -15.82 6.87
CA ASP A 115 -7.58 -14.90 7.05
C ASP A 115 -7.51 -13.83 5.93
N VAL A 116 -7.72 -14.24 4.68
CA VAL A 116 -7.71 -13.32 3.52
C VAL A 116 -8.92 -12.36 3.55
N ARG A 117 -10.05 -12.77 4.13
CA ARG A 117 -11.22 -11.90 4.32
C ARG A 117 -11.00 -10.91 5.45
N GLU A 118 -10.46 -11.38 6.57
CA GLU A 118 -10.08 -10.54 7.70
C GLU A 118 -9.06 -9.48 7.27
N LEU A 119 -8.07 -9.85 6.47
CA LEU A 119 -7.11 -8.90 5.91
C LEU A 119 -7.79 -7.84 5.03
N ALA A 120 -8.78 -8.23 4.21
CA ALA A 120 -9.55 -7.28 3.40
C ALA A 120 -10.33 -6.28 4.27
N GLU A 121 -10.90 -6.75 5.37
CA GLU A 121 -11.64 -5.94 6.34
C GLU A 121 -10.72 -4.97 7.09
N LEU A 122 -9.58 -5.46 7.59
CA LEU A 122 -8.55 -4.63 8.23
C LEU A 122 -8.04 -3.54 7.27
N ARG A 123 -7.81 -3.87 6.01
CA ARG A 123 -7.44 -2.90 4.97
C ARG A 123 -8.52 -1.83 4.79
N ALA A 124 -9.78 -2.24 4.71
CA ALA A 124 -10.91 -1.33 4.51
C ALA A 124 -11.12 -0.37 5.71
N ALA A 125 -10.70 -0.78 6.92
CA ALA A 125 -10.75 0.05 8.11
C ALA A 125 -9.67 1.16 8.14
N ILE A 126 -8.65 1.09 7.30
CA ILE A 126 -7.58 2.09 7.23
C ILE A 126 -8.03 3.25 6.33
N THR A 127 -8.13 4.44 6.90
CA THR A 127 -8.69 5.62 6.21
C THR A 127 -7.68 6.75 6.01
N GLY A 128 -6.46 6.65 6.54
CA GLY A 128 -5.42 7.66 6.35
C GLY A 128 -4.21 7.50 7.27
N ASP A 129 -3.61 8.63 7.64
CA ASP A 129 -2.46 8.75 8.56
C ASP A 129 -2.90 9.24 9.95
N ASP A 130 -4.00 8.69 10.46
CA ASP A 130 -4.49 8.93 11.81
C ASP A 130 -3.91 7.90 12.80
N ALA A 131 -3.94 8.23 14.10
CA ALA A 131 -3.39 7.36 15.13
C ALA A 131 -4.05 5.97 15.19
N PRO A 132 -5.39 5.83 15.06
CA PRO A 132 -6.03 4.52 14.88
C PRO A 132 -5.51 3.74 13.67
N SER A 133 -5.44 4.35 12.48
CA SER A 133 -4.91 3.70 11.27
C SER A 133 -3.47 3.22 11.45
N ARG A 134 -2.60 3.98 12.15
CA ARG A 134 -1.22 3.55 12.45
C ARG A 134 -1.16 2.34 13.38
N ARG A 135 -2.11 2.21 14.32
CA ARG A 135 -2.21 1.01 15.18
C ARG A 135 -2.59 -0.22 14.35
N LEU A 136 -3.58 -0.07 13.46
CA LEU A 136 -4.01 -1.13 12.55
C LEU A 136 -2.88 -1.56 11.60
N LEU A 137 -2.18 -0.59 10.99
CA LEU A 137 -1.05 -0.87 10.11
C LEU A 137 0.06 -1.64 10.81
N GLY A 138 0.37 -1.29 12.06
CA GLY A 138 1.35 -2.04 12.81
C GLY A 138 0.87 -3.45 13.22
N SER A 139 -0.41 -3.63 13.55
CA SER A 139 -0.98 -4.98 13.77
C SER A 139 -0.91 -5.84 12.50
N LEU A 140 -1.18 -5.24 11.34
CA LEU A 140 -1.09 -5.90 10.04
C LEU A 140 0.37 -6.25 9.69
N ALA A 141 1.31 -5.37 10.02
CA ALA A 141 2.73 -5.66 9.84
C ALA A 141 3.22 -6.82 10.72
N ASP A 142 2.74 -6.89 11.97
CA ASP A 142 3.04 -7.98 12.90
C ASP A 142 2.46 -9.31 12.40
N GLN A 143 1.20 -9.33 11.92
CA GLN A 143 0.53 -10.50 11.34
C GLN A 143 1.24 -11.02 10.08
N LEU A 144 1.72 -10.12 9.23
CA LEU A 144 2.42 -10.48 8.00
C LEU A 144 3.93 -10.71 8.19
N HIS A 145 4.49 -10.43 9.38
CA HIS A 145 5.92 -10.50 9.68
C HIS A 145 6.81 -9.69 8.70
N VAL A 146 6.37 -8.49 8.31
CA VAL A 146 7.08 -7.62 7.36
C VAL A 146 7.89 -6.53 8.07
N SER A 147 9.03 -6.15 7.48
CA SER A 147 9.87 -5.07 8.00
C SER A 147 9.31 -3.68 7.69
N GLY A 148 8.40 -3.56 6.72
CA GLY A 148 7.80 -2.30 6.30
C GLY A 148 6.56 -2.49 5.44
N LEU A 149 5.71 -1.46 5.40
CA LEU A 149 4.51 -1.40 4.58
C LEU A 149 4.57 -0.18 3.66
N LEU A 150 4.51 -0.37 2.34
CA LEU A 150 4.36 0.72 1.38
C LEU A 150 2.87 0.99 1.17
N VAL A 151 2.39 2.10 1.71
CA VAL A 151 1.01 2.53 1.60
C VAL A 151 0.87 3.46 0.40
N VAL A 152 0.06 3.07 -0.57
CA VAL A 152 -0.17 3.81 -1.82
C VAL A 152 -1.51 4.54 -1.74
N THR A 153 -1.47 5.84 -1.96
CA THR A 153 -2.63 6.73 -1.92
C THR A 153 -2.70 7.53 -3.21
N VAL A 154 -3.92 7.77 -3.70
CA VAL A 154 -4.17 8.81 -4.68
C VAL A 154 -4.39 10.12 -3.92
N GLU A 155 -3.44 11.04 -4.08
CA GLU A 155 -3.56 12.41 -3.58
C GLU A 155 -4.30 13.23 -4.64
N THR A 156 -5.54 13.59 -4.34
CA THR A 156 -6.25 14.60 -5.12
C THR A 156 -5.60 15.95 -4.79
N PRO A 157 -4.93 16.61 -5.75
CA PRO A 157 -4.31 17.90 -5.49
C PRO A 157 -5.38 18.86 -4.99
N PRO A 158 -5.09 19.67 -3.95
CA PRO A 158 -6.05 20.65 -3.44
C PRO A 158 -6.46 21.53 -4.62
N GLN A 159 -7.72 21.43 -5.02
CA GLN A 159 -8.25 22.24 -6.10
C GLN A 159 -7.99 23.70 -5.71
N PRO A 160 -7.23 24.47 -6.52
CA PRO A 160 -7.04 25.89 -6.25
C PRO A 160 -8.41 26.51 -6.03
N PRO A 161 -8.59 27.37 -5.00
CA PRO A 161 -9.87 28.02 -4.79
C PRO A 161 -10.28 28.63 -6.12
N ALA A 162 -11.47 28.23 -6.61
CA ALA A 162 -11.95 28.69 -7.90
C ALA A 162 -11.77 30.21 -7.91
N PRO A 163 -11.03 30.77 -8.89
CA PRO A 163 -10.81 32.21 -8.92
C PRO A 163 -12.20 32.84 -8.82
N ALA A 164 -12.40 33.67 -7.80
CA ALA A 164 -13.66 34.37 -7.61
C ALA A 164 -14.05 34.95 -8.96
N ALA A 165 -15.27 34.64 -9.41
CA ALA A 165 -15.73 34.81 -10.79
C ALA A 165 -15.92 36.28 -11.19
N ASP A 166 -14.97 37.14 -10.81
CA ASP A 166 -15.00 38.56 -10.98
C ASP A 166 -13.89 38.97 -11.96
N ALA A 167 -14.28 39.73 -12.98
CA ALA A 167 -13.48 40.24 -14.09
C ALA A 167 -13.00 39.24 -15.16
N GLY A 168 -13.93 38.81 -16.03
CA GLY A 168 -13.87 38.90 -17.51
C GLY A 168 -12.60 38.57 -18.33
N ALA A 169 -11.55 38.01 -17.75
CA ALA A 169 -10.30 37.73 -18.45
C ALA A 169 -10.45 36.44 -19.28
N PRO A 170 -10.15 36.48 -20.59
CA PRO A 170 -10.23 35.29 -21.45
C PRO A 170 -9.25 34.23 -20.94
N ALA A 171 -9.78 33.05 -20.64
CA ALA A 171 -9.04 31.90 -20.13
C ALA A 171 -7.86 31.56 -21.07
N ALA A 172 -6.65 31.51 -20.51
CA ALA A 172 -5.46 31.13 -21.26
C ALA A 172 -5.57 29.64 -21.69
N PRO A 173 -5.35 29.31 -22.97
CA PRO A 173 -5.56 27.96 -23.52
C PRO A 173 -4.56 26.88 -23.05
N ASN A 174 -3.64 27.20 -22.13
CA ASN A 174 -2.60 26.28 -21.65
C ASN A 174 -2.73 25.92 -20.15
N ALA A 175 -3.93 26.05 -19.57
CA ALA A 175 -4.16 25.52 -18.23
C ALA A 175 -3.95 23.99 -18.24
N PRO A 176 -3.08 23.43 -17.36
CA PRO A 176 -2.85 22.00 -17.30
C PRO A 176 -4.18 21.28 -17.09
N ALA A 177 -4.38 20.19 -17.84
CA ALA A 177 -5.63 19.45 -17.85
C ALA A 177 -6.09 19.13 -16.42
N ILE A 178 -7.25 19.67 -16.07
CA ILE A 178 -7.93 19.47 -14.78
C ILE A 178 -8.10 17.96 -14.56
N GLY A 179 -7.48 17.41 -13.50
CA GLY A 179 -7.78 16.06 -13.02
C GLY A 179 -6.64 15.02 -13.07
N ALA A 180 -5.37 15.40 -13.26
CA ALA A 180 -4.28 14.45 -13.07
C ALA A 180 -4.14 14.10 -11.57
N GLN A 181 -4.72 12.97 -11.18
CA GLN A 181 -4.56 12.38 -9.86
C GLN A 181 -3.08 12.06 -9.60
N ALA A 182 -2.52 12.59 -8.51
CA ALA A 182 -1.13 12.34 -8.15
C ALA A 182 -1.07 11.06 -7.29
N VAL A 183 -0.32 10.06 -7.75
CA VAL A 183 -0.16 8.80 -7.02
C VAL A 183 1.09 8.91 -6.16
N THR A 184 0.92 8.71 -4.86
CA THR A 184 1.99 8.81 -3.88
C THR A 184 2.04 7.54 -3.04
N ALA A 185 3.22 6.98 -2.85
CA ALA A 185 3.49 5.91 -1.90
C ALA A 185 4.30 6.45 -0.72
N ARG A 186 3.96 6.01 0.49
CA ARG A 186 4.67 6.32 1.73
C ARG A 186 5.03 5.03 2.44
N LEU A 187 6.24 4.98 3.00
CA LEU A 187 6.72 3.82 3.73
C LEU A 187 6.31 3.94 5.21
N PHE A 188 5.55 2.99 5.73
CA PHE A 188 5.26 2.85 7.15
C PHE A 188 6.25 1.88 7.79
N LEU A 189 6.82 2.29 8.93
CA LEU A 189 7.81 1.53 9.69
C LEU A 189 7.15 0.95 10.95
N PRO A 190 6.97 -0.37 11.04
CA PRO A 190 6.25 -1.00 12.15
C PRO A 190 6.95 -0.83 13.51
N ASP A 191 8.28 -0.72 13.50
CA ASP A 191 9.08 -0.58 14.73
C ASP A 191 8.88 0.79 15.39
N THR A 192 8.77 1.86 14.60
CA THR A 192 8.50 3.22 15.12
C THR A 192 7.01 3.55 15.13
N ARG A 193 6.18 2.74 14.44
CA ARG A 193 4.76 3.01 14.19
C ARG A 193 4.51 4.37 13.53
N GLU A 194 5.46 4.81 12.70
CA GLU A 194 5.41 6.09 12.01
C GLU A 194 5.58 5.92 10.50
N PHE A 195 5.03 6.87 9.75
CA PHE A 195 5.31 7.00 8.34
C PHE A 195 6.63 7.72 8.12
N ASP A 196 7.41 7.20 7.19
CA ASP A 196 8.59 7.84 6.64
C ASP A 196 8.24 9.20 6.03
N ALA A 197 9.17 10.15 6.17
CA ALA A 197 9.03 11.48 5.60
C ALA A 197 9.13 11.47 4.06
N ALA A 198 9.80 10.46 3.49
CA ALA A 198 9.94 10.34 2.06
C ALA A 198 8.60 9.97 1.40
N ARG A 199 8.24 10.73 0.36
CA ARG A 199 7.14 10.45 -0.55
C ARG A 199 7.72 9.91 -1.85
N TYR A 200 7.17 8.80 -2.32
CA TYR A 200 7.57 8.15 -3.56
C TYR A 200 6.47 8.34 -4.60
N SER A 201 6.83 8.73 -5.81
CA SER A 201 5.91 8.86 -6.93
C SER A 201 6.44 8.03 -8.11
N PRO A 202 5.54 7.48 -8.95
CA PRO A 202 5.97 6.80 -10.17
C PRO A 202 6.64 7.79 -11.12
N GLU A 203 7.56 7.29 -11.94
CA GLU A 203 8.23 8.08 -12.96
C GLU A 203 7.22 8.62 -13.99
N PRO A 204 7.15 9.95 -14.20
CA PRO A 204 6.15 10.54 -15.07
C PRO A 204 6.34 10.06 -16.52
N GLY A 205 5.25 9.68 -17.17
CA GLY A 205 5.26 9.20 -18.55
C GLY A 205 5.58 7.71 -18.73
N VAL A 206 6.00 7.01 -17.67
CA VAL A 206 6.22 5.56 -17.70
C VAL A 206 5.04 4.85 -17.06
N ARG A 207 4.31 4.05 -17.84
CA ARG A 207 3.19 3.24 -17.32
C ARG A 207 3.66 1.87 -16.83
N GLY A 208 2.97 1.35 -15.83
CA GLY A 208 3.18 -0.01 -15.33
C GLY A 208 4.33 -0.16 -14.34
N PRO A 209 4.80 -1.40 -14.09
CA PRO A 209 5.79 -1.68 -13.04
C PRO A 209 7.13 -0.96 -13.25
N GLN A 210 7.45 -0.58 -14.48
CA GLN A 210 8.67 0.13 -14.85
C GLN A 210 8.73 1.53 -14.24
N GLY A 211 7.59 2.22 -14.11
CA GLY A 211 7.52 3.55 -13.50
C GLY A 211 7.86 3.55 -12.01
N TRP A 212 7.84 2.38 -11.36
CA TRP A 212 8.13 2.21 -9.94
C TRP A 212 9.56 1.72 -9.65
N ARG A 213 10.40 1.51 -10.68
CA ARG A 213 11.76 0.94 -10.50
C ARG A 213 12.65 1.79 -9.60
N SER A 214 12.64 3.10 -9.77
CA SER A 214 13.43 4.03 -8.94
C SER A 214 13.05 3.93 -7.45
N VAL A 215 11.75 3.80 -7.18
CA VAL A 215 11.20 3.60 -5.83
C VAL A 215 11.68 2.28 -5.24
N VAL A 216 11.54 1.17 -5.98
CA VAL A 216 12.01 -0.15 -5.51
C VAL A 216 13.50 -0.13 -5.20
N SER A 217 14.35 0.42 -6.08
CA SER A 217 15.79 0.54 -5.82
C SER A 217 16.10 1.42 -4.60
N SER A 218 15.30 2.46 -4.34
CA SER A 218 15.44 3.29 -3.14
C SER A 218 15.09 2.51 -1.88
N VAL A 219 14.01 1.74 -1.91
CA VAL A 219 13.56 0.90 -0.78
C VAL A 219 14.55 -0.24 -0.53
N GLU A 220 15.08 -0.88 -1.56
CA GLU A 220 16.10 -1.94 -1.44
C GLU A 220 17.37 -1.47 -0.74
N ARG A 221 17.80 -0.23 -1.00
CA ARG A 221 18.95 0.36 -0.28
C ARG A 221 18.67 0.58 1.20
N ARG A 222 17.41 0.84 1.57
CA ARG A 222 17.00 1.09 2.96
C ARG A 222 16.78 -0.19 3.74
N PHE A 223 16.32 -1.24 3.09
CA PHE A 223 16.15 -2.57 3.67
C PHE A 223 17.21 -3.50 3.09
N PRO A 224 18.49 -3.36 3.49
CA PRO A 224 19.49 -4.34 3.10
C PRO A 224 18.95 -5.69 3.56
N SER A 225 18.72 -6.58 2.59
CA SER A 225 18.50 -8.00 2.89
C SER A 225 19.60 -8.36 3.87
N ALA A 226 19.24 -8.92 5.03
CA ALA A 226 20.18 -9.40 6.04
C ALA A 226 21.05 -10.47 5.39
N ALA A 227 22.00 -10.00 4.60
CA ALA A 227 22.90 -10.77 3.80
C ALA A 227 23.73 -11.53 4.81
N ALA A 228 23.92 -12.81 4.48
CA ALA A 228 24.55 -13.83 5.28
C ALA A 228 25.56 -13.28 6.29
N PRO A 229 25.51 -13.76 7.55
CA PRO A 229 26.36 -13.27 8.63
C PRO A 229 27.75 -13.02 8.09
N ALA A 230 28.20 -11.76 8.18
CA ALA A 230 29.52 -11.35 7.72
C ALA A 230 30.51 -12.43 8.18
N PRO A 231 31.32 -13.03 7.27
CA PRO A 231 32.13 -14.18 7.61
C PRO A 231 32.92 -13.85 8.87
N ALA A 232 32.58 -14.54 9.96
CA ALA A 232 33.20 -14.35 11.26
C ALA A 232 34.63 -14.88 11.16
N GLY A 233 35.55 -14.07 10.63
CA GLY A 233 36.88 -14.56 10.30
C GLY A 233 37.62 -13.70 9.29
N GLY A 234 37.64 -12.38 9.49
CA GLY A 234 38.58 -11.49 8.83
C GLY A 234 39.68 -11.09 9.82
N THR A 235 40.59 -12.01 10.14
CA THR A 235 41.93 -11.60 10.60
C THR A 235 42.49 -10.61 9.58
N VAL A 236 42.95 -9.46 10.05
CA VAL A 236 43.58 -8.42 9.24
C VAL A 236 44.81 -9.02 8.55
N ALA A 237 44.64 -9.55 7.34
CA ALA A 237 45.75 -9.94 6.51
C ALA A 237 46.37 -8.66 5.94
N ALA A 238 47.55 -8.35 6.44
CA ALA A 238 48.42 -7.26 6.01
C ALA A 238 48.57 -7.21 4.47
N PRO A 239 48.84 -6.03 3.88
CA PRO A 239 49.01 -5.87 2.44
C PRO A 239 50.33 -6.51 2.00
N ALA A 240 50.32 -7.80 1.70
CA ALA A 240 51.42 -8.45 0.99
C ALA A 240 51.22 -8.25 -0.51
N ALA A 241 52.01 -7.33 -1.06
CA ALA A 241 52.26 -7.22 -2.49
C ALA A 241 52.72 -8.58 -3.05
N ALA A 242 51.87 -9.23 -3.84
CA ALA A 242 52.25 -10.41 -4.62
C ALA A 242 51.40 -10.48 -5.89
N THR A 243 51.98 -9.98 -6.98
CA THR A 243 51.58 -10.26 -8.36
C THR A 243 51.51 -11.77 -8.58
N ARG A 244 50.30 -12.34 -8.69
CA ARG A 244 50.11 -13.68 -9.25
C ARG A 244 49.47 -13.58 -10.63
N PRO A 245 50.01 -14.30 -11.63
CA PRO A 245 49.43 -14.37 -12.96
C PRO A 245 48.06 -15.06 -12.93
N SER A 246 47.12 -14.48 -13.67
CA SER A 246 45.75 -14.94 -13.80
C SER A 246 45.70 -16.35 -14.41
N PRO A 247 44.96 -17.31 -13.83
CA PRO A 247 44.76 -18.61 -14.45
C PRO A 247 43.90 -18.50 -15.73
N PRO A 248 44.12 -19.36 -16.73
CA PRO A 248 43.41 -19.32 -17.99
C PRO A 248 41.91 -19.59 -17.79
N ALA A 249 41.10 -18.83 -18.53
CA ALA A 249 39.64 -18.90 -18.50
C ALA A 249 39.15 -20.30 -18.90
N VAL A 250 38.71 -21.08 -17.92
CA VAL A 250 37.92 -22.29 -18.16
C VAL A 250 36.54 -21.83 -18.64
N MET A 251 36.24 -22.12 -19.92
CA MET A 251 34.92 -21.96 -20.51
C MET A 251 33.88 -22.63 -19.61
N ARG A 252 33.03 -21.84 -18.96
CA ARG A 252 31.83 -22.36 -18.33
C ARG A 252 30.84 -22.72 -19.43
N PRO A 253 30.24 -23.91 -19.41
CA PRO A 253 29.19 -24.27 -20.35
C PRO A 253 28.04 -23.26 -20.24
N HIS A 254 27.54 -22.88 -21.41
CA HIS A 254 26.41 -21.97 -21.66
C HIS A 254 25.48 -21.82 -20.45
N GLU A 255 25.48 -20.64 -19.84
CA GLU A 255 24.43 -20.23 -18.92
C GLU A 255 23.12 -20.26 -19.72
N GLU A 256 22.31 -21.31 -19.52
CA GLU A 256 20.91 -21.29 -19.90
C GLU A 256 20.28 -20.12 -19.16
N GLU A 257 20.05 -19.05 -19.92
CA GLU A 257 19.34 -17.84 -19.55
C GLU A 257 18.21 -18.19 -18.58
N ALA A 258 18.45 -17.92 -17.30
CA ALA A 258 17.55 -18.30 -16.22
C ALA A 258 16.24 -17.54 -16.43
N LYS A 259 15.32 -18.17 -17.18
CA LYS A 259 14.01 -17.62 -17.49
C LYS A 259 13.39 -17.27 -16.15
N PRO A 260 13.14 -15.98 -15.91
CA PRO A 260 12.63 -15.57 -14.63
C PRO A 260 11.31 -16.30 -14.36
N PHE A 261 11.08 -16.69 -13.11
CA PHE A 261 9.99 -17.58 -12.69
C PHE A 261 8.59 -17.19 -13.23
N TYR A 262 8.38 -15.90 -13.50
CA TYR A 262 7.18 -15.32 -14.11
C TYR A 262 6.96 -15.62 -15.61
N ALA A 263 7.93 -16.21 -16.31
CA ALA A 263 7.86 -16.59 -17.72
C ALA A 263 7.46 -18.06 -17.94
N SER A 264 7.27 -18.86 -16.88
CA SER A 264 6.88 -20.26 -17.02
C SER A 264 5.41 -20.37 -17.48
N PRO A 265 5.09 -21.16 -18.53
CA PRO A 265 3.70 -21.37 -18.98
C PRO A 265 2.79 -21.97 -17.92
N TRP A 266 3.34 -22.60 -16.88
CA TRP A 266 2.57 -23.10 -15.74
C TRP A 266 2.03 -21.97 -14.84
N PHE A 267 2.67 -20.80 -14.84
CA PHE A 267 2.19 -19.58 -14.17
C PHE A 267 0.94 -18.98 -14.84
N TRP A 268 0.73 -19.22 -16.14
CA TRP A 268 -0.44 -18.73 -16.90
C TRP A 268 -1.44 -19.83 -17.33
N GLY A 269 -0.99 -21.09 -17.40
CA GLY A 269 -1.58 -22.13 -18.24
C GLY A 269 -2.77 -22.91 -17.68
N ARG A 270 -3.22 -22.64 -16.45
CA ARG A 270 -4.44 -23.28 -15.91
C ARG A 270 -5.62 -22.33 -15.72
N SER A 271 -5.40 -21.02 -15.71
CA SER A 271 -6.49 -20.06 -15.50
C SER A 271 -7.18 -19.62 -16.79
N VAL A 272 -6.57 -19.85 -17.97
CA VAL A 272 -7.21 -19.51 -19.26
C VAL A 272 -8.12 -20.64 -19.78
N LEU A 273 -7.95 -21.88 -19.32
CA LEU A 273 -8.80 -23.00 -19.76
C LEU A 273 -10.14 -23.11 -19.01
N LEU A 274 -10.35 -22.34 -17.93
CA LEU A 274 -11.60 -22.39 -17.14
C LEU A 274 -12.42 -21.08 -17.14
N CYS A 275 -12.09 -20.11 -17.99
CA CYS A 275 -12.94 -18.92 -18.21
C CYS A 275 -13.85 -19.01 -19.45
N SER A 276 -13.87 -20.14 -20.16
CA SER A 276 -14.81 -20.35 -21.28
C SER A 276 -16.12 -21.03 -20.88
N LEU A 277 -16.35 -21.28 -19.57
CA LEU A 277 -17.51 -22.04 -19.08
C LEU A 277 -18.25 -21.38 -17.90
N VAL A 278 -18.10 -20.06 -17.70
CA VAL A 278 -19.05 -19.32 -16.84
C VAL A 278 -20.11 -18.73 -17.74
N GLY A 279 -21.21 -19.48 -17.83
CA GLY A 279 -22.41 -19.11 -18.55
C GLY A 279 -22.87 -17.71 -18.16
N VAL A 280 -23.22 -16.97 -19.20
CA VAL A 280 -24.09 -15.80 -19.18
C VAL A 280 -25.35 -16.15 -18.39
N PHE A 281 -25.39 -15.82 -17.09
CA PHE A 281 -26.62 -15.76 -16.32
C PHE A 281 -27.15 -14.32 -16.43
N THR A 282 -27.74 -14.01 -17.58
CA THR A 282 -28.56 -12.80 -17.71
C THR A 282 -29.74 -12.93 -16.76
N SER A 283 -29.67 -12.24 -15.62
CA SER A 283 -30.80 -12.08 -14.72
C SER A 283 -31.89 -11.28 -15.45
N PRO A 284 -33.12 -11.79 -15.60
CA PRO A 284 -34.18 -11.07 -16.27
C PRO A 284 -34.59 -9.83 -15.45
N PRO A 285 -34.97 -8.71 -16.11
CA PRO A 285 -35.42 -7.52 -15.42
C PRO A 285 -36.69 -7.83 -14.61
N ARG A 286 -36.64 -7.61 -13.29
CA ARG A 286 -37.83 -7.57 -12.43
C ARG A 286 -38.73 -6.44 -12.92
N THR A 287 -39.80 -6.80 -13.61
CA THR A 287 -40.91 -5.92 -13.96
C THR A 287 -41.53 -5.39 -12.67
N GLN A 288 -41.28 -4.13 -12.32
CA GLN A 288 -42.05 -3.46 -11.27
C GLN A 288 -43.49 -3.32 -11.76
N ALA A 289 -44.39 -4.08 -11.12
CA ALA A 289 -45.83 -3.90 -11.24
C ALA A 289 -46.19 -2.52 -10.67
N ARG A 290 -46.42 -1.57 -11.58
CA ARG A 290 -46.91 -0.23 -11.29
C ARG A 290 -48.39 -0.32 -10.93
N THR A 291 -48.68 -0.44 -9.65
CA THR A 291 -50.04 -0.34 -9.09
C THR A 291 -50.58 1.06 -9.35
N ARG A 292 -51.47 1.20 -10.34
CA ARG A 292 -52.28 2.42 -10.53
C ARG A 292 -53.38 2.43 -9.47
N SER A 293 -53.29 3.36 -8.52
CA SER A 293 -54.43 3.79 -7.71
C SER A 293 -55.51 4.36 -8.64
N ILE A 294 -56.66 3.70 -8.65
CA ILE A 294 -57.92 4.25 -9.19
C ILE A 294 -58.64 4.88 -8.00
N LEU A 295 -58.72 6.22 -8.00
CA LEU A 295 -59.68 6.97 -7.20
C LEU A 295 -61.06 6.84 -7.86
N ARG A 296 -62.06 6.48 -7.07
CA ARG A 296 -63.47 6.82 -7.25
C ARG A 296 -63.97 7.39 -5.93
#